data_AF-F6V3Y5-F1
#
_entry.id   AF-F6V3Y5-F1
#
_cell.length_a   1.000
_cell.length_b   1.000
_cell.length_c   1.000
_cell.angle_alpha   90.00
_cell.angle_beta   90.00
_cell.angle_gamma   90.00
#
_symmetry.space_group_name_H-M   'P 1'
#
loop_
_entity.id
_entity.type
_entity.pdbx_description
1 polymer ?
#
loop_
_entity_poly.entity_id
_entity_poly.type
_entity_poly.pdbx_seq_one_letter_code
_entity_poly.pdbx_strand_id
1 'polypeptide(L)'
;MKVAMEMMSSRKYAIFICLTILGLFATYLISEKTNISTNFEPNKRQYLKIPFGSKIWRTFYPEVDALLRLIEDNKLKWPAPITKTTSANLTKLSVKNRAEGYIVGDTVVATIEAKNGLGERKQHGGDYFYCRLMSTSEEGDILNTGLACDIIDHGNGFYTASAPLLWPGNSTLFVDLVHSSEAVVALALESAASSAKDIHFVSTYPSGEEVDCNVGLKPNPSRPLCNLSHPEKGSSWFCYSDSAGNCPDVTYTETRYDNRVSFVGTTPLFDPATNFKVPIQMQGNVFQVKDSTYTSDILKNLPRCETESGVSERSFENK
;
A
#
# COMPACT_ATOMS: atom_id res chain seq x y z
N MET A 1 -7.85 -18.52 8.47
CA MET A 1 -7.17 -17.31 8.96
C MET A 1 -6.60 -16.59 7.74
N LYS A 2 -7.48 -15.88 7.02
CA LYS A 2 -7.32 -15.49 5.61
C LYS A 2 -7.29 -13.96 5.44
N VAL A 3 -6.99 -13.24 6.53
CA VAL A 3 -7.22 -11.79 6.66
C VAL A 3 -5.92 -10.97 6.47
N ALA A 4 -4.75 -11.62 6.41
CA ALA A 4 -3.47 -10.95 6.15
C ALA A 4 -3.05 -10.95 4.67
N MET A 5 -3.81 -11.60 3.77
CA MET A 5 -3.41 -11.83 2.37
C MET A 5 -4.14 -10.97 1.32
N GLU A 6 -4.95 -9.99 1.74
CA GLU A 6 -5.69 -9.11 0.81
C GLU A 6 -5.35 -7.62 0.99
N MET A 7 -4.11 -7.34 1.37
CA MET A 7 -3.53 -6.00 1.26
C MET A 7 -2.64 -6.00 0.03
N MET A 8 -2.99 -5.21 -0.99
CA MET A 8 -2.15 -4.63 -2.07
C MET A 8 -2.71 -4.86 -3.47
N SER A 9 -3.24 -3.78 -4.03
CA SER A 9 -3.36 -3.61 -5.49
C SER A 9 -3.02 -2.17 -5.91
N SER A 10 -2.22 -1.46 -5.10
CA SER A 10 -1.60 -0.19 -5.52
C SER A 10 -0.11 -0.25 -5.25
N ARG A 11 0.69 0.10 -6.27
CA ARG A 11 2.16 0.09 -6.27
C ARG A 11 2.80 0.95 -5.16
N LYS A 12 2.00 1.73 -4.43
CA LYS A 12 2.43 2.66 -3.36
C LYS A 12 2.42 2.08 -1.94
N TYR A 13 1.85 0.89 -1.72
CA TYR A 13 1.69 0.31 -0.36
C TYR A 13 2.17 -1.14 -0.30
N ALA A 14 3.32 -1.42 -0.91
CA ALA A 14 3.87 -2.75 -1.07
C ALA A 14 4.41 -3.43 0.22
N ILE A 15 3.85 -3.08 1.38
CA ILE A 15 4.32 -3.57 2.70
C ILE A 15 3.74 -4.96 3.07
N PHE A 16 2.86 -5.58 2.29
CA PHE A 16 2.15 -6.80 2.73
C PHE A 16 2.09 -8.00 1.76
N ILE A 17 2.88 -8.08 0.68
CA ILE A 17 2.94 -9.27 -0.19
C ILE A 17 4.38 -9.75 -0.37
N CYS A 18 4.68 -10.88 0.28
CA CYS A 18 5.66 -11.87 -0.15
C CYS A 18 5.32 -13.14 0.64
N LEU A 19 4.72 -14.19 0.07
CA LEU A 19 5.40 -15.25 -0.69
C LEU A 19 4.35 -16.22 -1.29
N THR A 20 4.81 -17.05 -2.23
CA THR A 20 4.13 -18.05 -3.08
C THR A 20 3.64 -17.43 -4.41
N ILE A 21 4.13 -17.81 -5.60
CA ILE A 21 4.25 -19.15 -6.19
C ILE A 21 5.29 -19.17 -7.35
N LEU A 22 6.12 -20.23 -7.36
CA LEU A 22 6.89 -20.90 -8.44
C LEU A 22 7.99 -20.16 -9.24
N GLY A 23 9.24 -20.56 -8.99
CA GLY A 23 9.96 -21.49 -9.88
C GLY A 23 10.57 -20.97 -11.19
N LEU A 24 11.92 -20.98 -11.21
CA LEU A 24 12.87 -21.02 -12.35
C LEU A 24 13.52 -19.70 -12.82
N PHE A 25 14.83 -19.65 -12.54
CA PHE A 25 15.96 -19.00 -13.25
C PHE A 25 15.74 -17.69 -14.03
N ALA A 26 16.48 -16.64 -13.63
CA ALA A 26 17.48 -16.02 -14.51
C ALA A 26 18.44 -15.12 -13.70
N THR A 27 19.72 -15.26 -14.01
CA THR A 27 20.88 -14.61 -13.41
C THR A 27 21.02 -13.13 -13.80
N TYR A 28 21.44 -12.33 -12.81
CA TYR A 28 22.38 -11.18 -12.91
C TYR A 28 21.93 -9.90 -13.62
N LEU A 29 21.73 -8.83 -12.83
CA LEU A 29 22.23 -7.49 -13.14
C LEU A 29 22.81 -6.89 -11.85
N ILE A 30 24.11 -6.64 -11.87
CA ILE A 30 24.86 -5.95 -10.82
C ILE A 30 24.30 -4.53 -10.70
N SER A 31 23.77 -4.19 -9.54
CA SER A 31 23.79 -2.81 -9.06
C SER A 31 24.87 -2.75 -7.99
N GLU A 32 25.84 -1.84 -8.16
CA GLU A 32 26.91 -1.59 -7.20
C GLU A 32 26.31 -1.26 -5.83
N LYS A 33 26.19 -2.27 -4.95
CA LYS A 33 25.81 -2.08 -3.55
C LYS A 33 26.95 -1.32 -2.86
N THR A 34 26.76 -0.02 -2.60
CA THR A 34 27.64 0.72 -1.71
C THR A 34 27.51 0.16 -0.29
N ASN A 35 28.47 -0.69 0.10
CA ASN A 35 28.66 -1.14 1.48
C ASN A 35 29.12 0.04 2.34
N ILE A 36 28.18 0.82 2.86
CA ILE A 36 28.49 1.87 3.84
C ILE A 36 28.10 1.35 5.23
N SER A 37 29.10 1.01 6.03
CA SER A 37 28.94 0.89 7.49
C SER A 37 28.63 2.28 8.04
N THR A 38 27.36 2.56 8.30
CA THR A 38 26.97 3.84 8.88
C THR A 38 27.18 3.79 10.39
N ASN A 39 28.24 4.43 10.86
CA ASN A 39 28.60 4.48 12.28
C ASN A 39 27.80 5.61 12.97
N PHE A 40 26.70 5.28 13.65
CA PHE A 40 25.74 6.22 14.24
C PHE A 40 26.01 6.55 15.73
N GLU A 41 27.27 6.62 16.16
CA GLU A 41 27.62 6.92 17.56
C GLU A 41 27.28 8.34 18.09
N PRO A 42 27.15 9.45 17.32
CA PRO A 42 26.99 10.76 17.99
C PRO A 42 25.59 11.05 18.54
N ASN A 43 24.53 10.31 18.17
CA ASN A 43 23.14 10.74 18.39
C ASN A 43 22.28 9.86 19.31
N LYS A 44 22.87 9.06 20.20
CA LYS A 44 22.13 8.22 21.16
C LYS A 44 21.04 8.97 21.96
N ARG A 45 21.22 10.27 22.27
CA ARG A 45 20.20 11.08 22.96
C ARG A 45 19.01 11.50 22.08
N GLN A 46 19.15 11.50 20.76
CA GLN A 46 18.10 11.91 19.81
C GLN A 46 17.08 10.79 19.54
N TYR A 47 17.51 9.51 19.60
CA TYR A 47 16.65 8.34 19.38
C TYR A 47 15.74 7.96 20.57
N LEU A 48 15.92 8.62 21.72
CA LEU A 48 15.12 8.40 22.93
C LEU A 48 13.81 9.21 22.96
N LYS A 49 13.54 10.08 21.97
CA LYS A 49 12.33 10.91 21.88
C LYS A 49 11.74 11.03 20.47
N ILE A 50 11.71 9.95 19.69
CA ILE A 50 10.95 9.95 18.43
C ILE A 50 9.75 9.01 18.60
N PRO A 51 8.51 9.52 18.66
CA PRO A 51 7.33 8.71 18.93
C PRO A 51 7.16 7.53 17.96
N PHE A 52 7.61 7.69 16.72
CA PHE A 52 7.50 6.70 15.64
C PHE A 52 8.85 6.10 15.20
N GLY A 53 9.80 5.99 16.14
CA GLY A 53 11.10 5.37 15.89
C GLY A 53 11.98 6.11 14.88
N SER A 54 12.81 5.37 14.14
CA SER A 54 13.73 5.94 13.14
C SER A 54 12.98 6.76 12.08
N LYS A 55 13.59 7.81 11.52
CA LYS A 55 13.01 8.54 10.37
C LYS A 55 13.46 7.98 9.02
N ILE A 56 14.38 7.02 9.00
CA ILE A 56 15.00 6.51 7.77
C ILE A 56 13.95 5.87 6.84
N TRP A 57 13.03 5.07 7.38
CA TRP A 57 11.97 4.43 6.59
C TRP A 57 10.96 5.44 6.02
N ARG A 58 10.88 6.66 6.57
CA ARG A 58 9.88 7.65 6.15
C ARG A 58 10.15 8.24 4.76
N THR A 59 11.40 8.20 4.29
CA THR A 59 11.73 8.66 2.93
C THR A 59 11.06 7.82 1.84
N PHE A 60 10.61 6.61 2.19
CA PHE A 60 9.92 5.70 1.28
C PHE A 60 8.40 5.92 1.26
N TYR A 61 7.86 6.68 2.23
CA TYR A 61 6.42 6.94 2.39
C TYR A 61 6.17 8.42 2.70
N PRO A 62 6.33 9.32 1.72
CA PRO A 62 6.27 10.76 1.94
C PRO A 62 4.92 11.24 2.49
N GLU A 63 3.81 10.61 2.10
CA GLU A 63 2.47 10.92 2.62
C GLU A 63 2.34 10.57 4.11
N VAL A 64 2.90 9.42 4.50
CA VAL A 64 2.95 8.99 5.92
C VAL A 64 3.88 9.90 6.71
N ASP A 65 5.06 10.27 6.17
CA ASP A 65 5.96 11.22 6.84
C ASP A 65 5.28 12.56 7.11
N ALA A 66 4.56 13.10 6.12
CA ALA A 66 3.82 14.36 6.27
C ALA A 66 2.81 14.26 7.43
N LEU A 67 2.05 13.16 7.51
CA LEU A 67 1.12 12.91 8.61
C LEU A 67 1.83 12.83 9.97
N LEU A 68 2.91 12.04 10.07
CA LEU A 68 3.64 11.87 11.33
C LEU A 68 4.29 13.19 11.80
N ARG A 69 4.78 14.02 10.88
CA ARG A 69 5.33 15.35 11.21
C ARG A 69 4.28 16.28 11.81
N LEU A 70 3.02 16.22 11.37
CA LEU A 70 1.95 17.01 11.99
C LEU A 70 1.76 16.64 13.46
N ILE A 71 1.91 15.37 13.81
CA ILE A 71 1.81 14.90 15.20
C ILE A 71 3.04 15.33 16.00
N GLU A 72 4.24 15.14 15.45
CA GLU A 72 5.51 15.53 16.09
C GLU A 72 5.58 17.05 16.36
N ASP A 73 5.04 17.85 15.44
CA ASP A 73 4.96 19.31 15.55
C ASP A 73 3.81 19.79 16.46
N ASN A 74 3.05 18.88 17.08
CA ASN A 74 1.82 19.15 17.84
C ASN A 74 0.72 19.89 17.05
N LYS A 75 0.73 19.83 15.72
CA LYS A 75 -0.31 20.38 14.84
C LYS A 75 -1.51 19.44 14.71
N LEU A 76 -1.30 18.15 14.96
CA LEU A 76 -2.34 17.12 14.99
C LEU A 76 -2.26 16.33 16.30
N LYS A 77 -3.40 16.21 17.00
CA LYS A 77 -3.46 15.43 18.25
C LYS A 77 -3.66 13.94 17.96
N TRP A 78 -2.89 13.10 18.64
CA TRP A 78 -2.97 11.64 18.58
C TRP A 78 -2.74 11.03 19.98
N PRO A 79 -3.48 9.99 20.42
CA PRO A 79 -4.59 9.34 19.73
C PRO A 79 -5.82 10.24 19.59
N ALA A 80 -6.56 10.07 18.49
CA ALA A 80 -7.82 10.77 18.26
C ALA A 80 -9.02 9.89 18.69
N PRO A 81 -10.11 10.49 19.20
CA PRO A 81 -11.36 9.76 19.42
C PRO A 81 -11.89 9.15 18.12
N ILE A 82 -12.56 8.00 18.19
CA ILE A 82 -13.11 7.31 17.01
C ILE A 82 -14.06 8.19 16.19
N THR A 83 -14.78 9.12 16.84
CA THR A 83 -15.67 10.07 16.14
C THR A 83 -14.91 11.09 15.28
N LYS A 84 -13.62 11.29 15.54
CA LYS A 84 -12.74 12.18 14.78
C LYS A 84 -11.91 11.43 13.72
N THR A 85 -12.01 10.10 13.64
CA THR A 85 -11.37 9.31 12.57
C THR A 85 -12.16 9.41 11.28
N THR A 86 -11.49 9.19 10.15
CA THR A 86 -12.14 9.16 8.83
C THR A 86 -13.22 8.08 8.77
N SER A 87 -14.40 8.45 8.27
CA SER A 87 -15.56 7.58 8.09
C SER A 87 -15.83 7.38 6.60
N ALA A 88 -15.81 6.14 6.15
CA ALA A 88 -16.11 5.80 4.75
C ALA A 88 -17.54 6.22 4.36
N ASN A 89 -18.51 6.05 5.27
CA ASN A 89 -19.92 6.36 5.03
C ASN A 89 -20.18 7.86 4.87
N LEU A 90 -19.41 8.72 5.55
CA LEU A 90 -19.58 10.17 5.47
C LEU A 90 -18.66 10.81 4.43
N THR A 91 -17.58 10.12 4.05
CA THR A 91 -16.67 10.54 2.98
C THR A 91 -17.41 10.60 1.65
N LYS A 92 -17.18 11.68 0.90
CA LYS A 92 -17.87 11.91 -0.37
C LYS A 92 -16.96 11.62 -1.56
N LEU A 93 -17.49 10.90 -2.53
CA LEU A 93 -16.91 10.74 -3.85
C LEU A 93 -17.63 11.66 -4.84
N SER A 94 -16.89 12.33 -5.71
CA SER A 94 -17.48 13.15 -6.78
C SER A 94 -16.70 12.94 -8.06
N VAL A 95 -17.30 12.22 -9.01
CA VAL A 95 -16.74 12.03 -10.35
C VAL A 95 -16.93 13.31 -11.14
N LYS A 96 -15.87 13.80 -11.78
CA LYS A 96 -15.93 14.98 -12.64
C LYS A 96 -16.67 14.63 -13.94
N ASN A 97 -17.97 14.86 -13.98
CA ASN A 97 -18.77 14.60 -15.17
C ASN A 97 -18.37 15.53 -16.34
N ARG A 98 -18.35 14.98 -17.55
CA ARG A 98 -18.17 15.72 -18.80
C ARG A 98 -19.50 15.78 -19.56
N ALA A 99 -19.87 16.96 -20.05
CA ALA A 99 -21.13 17.15 -20.78
C ALA A 99 -21.21 16.28 -22.06
N GLU A 100 -20.07 16.00 -22.69
CA GLU A 100 -19.97 15.24 -23.94
C GLU A 100 -19.92 13.71 -23.72
N GLY A 101 -19.83 13.28 -22.45
CA GLY A 101 -19.56 11.89 -22.06
C GLY A 101 -18.07 11.55 -22.09
N TYR A 102 -17.76 10.27 -21.91
CA TYR A 102 -16.40 9.73 -22.00
C TYR A 102 -16.21 8.90 -23.26
N ILE A 103 -15.00 8.91 -23.81
CA ILE A 103 -14.57 8.00 -24.88
C ILE A 103 -13.37 7.15 -24.42
N VAL A 104 -13.14 6.01 -25.09
CA VAL A 104 -11.90 5.22 -24.88
C VAL A 104 -10.67 6.11 -25.09
N GLY A 105 -9.71 6.01 -24.17
CA GLY A 105 -8.51 6.84 -24.12
C GLY A 105 -8.62 8.06 -23.20
N ASP A 106 -9.83 8.44 -22.78
CA ASP A 106 -10.00 9.46 -21.75
C ASP A 106 -9.46 9.01 -20.38
N THR A 107 -9.32 9.95 -19.46
CA THR A 107 -9.07 9.68 -18.04
C THR A 107 -10.26 10.14 -17.22
N VAL A 108 -10.84 9.23 -16.44
CA VAL A 108 -11.81 9.58 -15.41
C VAL A 108 -11.07 10.16 -14.21
N VAL A 109 -11.60 11.24 -13.66
CA VAL A 109 -11.06 11.91 -12.48
C VAL A 109 -12.18 12.09 -11.46
N ALA A 110 -11.93 11.69 -10.23
CA ALA A 110 -12.84 11.86 -9.11
C ALA A 110 -12.14 12.55 -7.94
N THR A 111 -12.91 13.35 -7.21
CA THR A 111 -12.47 13.98 -5.95
C THR A 111 -13.06 13.20 -4.78
N ILE A 112 -12.22 12.88 -3.81
CA ILE A 112 -12.62 12.29 -2.53
C ILE A 112 -12.50 13.38 -1.47
N GLU A 113 -13.59 13.75 -0.82
CA GLU A 113 -13.61 14.63 0.35
C GLU A 113 -13.70 13.77 1.61
N ALA A 114 -12.55 13.53 2.26
CA ALA A 114 -12.50 12.71 3.46
C ALA A 114 -13.19 13.42 4.62
N LYS A 115 -14.12 12.70 5.26
CA LYS A 115 -14.89 13.21 6.40
C LYS A 115 -14.71 12.34 7.61
N ASN A 116 -14.71 12.95 8.79
CA ASN A 116 -14.69 12.20 10.03
C ASN A 116 -16.08 11.65 10.40
N GLY A 117 -16.16 10.87 11.49
CA GLY A 117 -17.41 10.32 12.03
C GLY A 117 -18.46 11.36 12.46
N LEU A 118 -18.12 12.65 12.52
CA LEU A 118 -19.04 13.76 12.77
C LEU A 118 -19.47 14.49 11.49
N GLY A 119 -19.01 14.04 10.31
CA GLY A 119 -19.32 14.66 9.02
C GLY A 119 -18.51 15.93 8.72
N GLU A 120 -17.50 16.22 9.53
CA GLU A 120 -16.59 17.35 9.31
C GLU A 120 -15.50 16.92 8.32
N ARG A 121 -15.14 17.83 7.40
CA ARG A 121 -14.04 17.59 6.46
C ARG A 121 -12.71 17.50 7.21
N LYS A 122 -11.91 16.50 6.89
CA LYS A 122 -10.53 16.35 7.37
C LYS A 122 -9.69 17.55 6.93
N GLN A 123 -8.71 17.95 7.74
CA GLN A 123 -7.80 19.08 7.45
C GLN A 123 -6.38 18.62 7.11
N HIS A 124 -6.18 17.31 7.01
CA HIS A 124 -4.91 16.69 6.68
C HIS A 124 -5.16 15.43 5.85
N GLY A 125 -4.12 14.95 5.20
CA GLY A 125 -4.09 13.69 4.47
C GLY A 125 -3.70 12.49 5.33
N GLY A 126 -3.22 11.45 4.64
CA GLY A 126 -2.64 10.23 5.20
C GLY A 126 -3.61 9.08 5.37
N ASP A 127 -4.87 9.22 4.91
CA ASP A 127 -5.79 8.09 4.78
C ASP A 127 -5.35 7.19 3.62
N TYR A 128 -5.40 5.88 3.82
CA TYR A 128 -5.17 4.92 2.75
C TYR A 128 -6.49 4.57 2.06
N PHE A 129 -6.75 5.25 0.95
CA PHE A 129 -7.79 4.85 0.01
C PHE A 129 -7.23 3.86 -1.02
N TYR A 130 -8.06 2.92 -1.44
CA TYR A 130 -7.82 2.04 -2.57
C TYR A 130 -8.90 2.27 -3.62
N CYS A 131 -8.53 2.34 -4.89
CA CYS A 131 -9.46 2.62 -5.96
C CYS A 131 -9.26 1.67 -7.13
N ARG A 132 -10.38 1.22 -7.72
CA ARG A 132 -10.43 0.35 -8.88
C ARG A 132 -11.54 0.80 -9.82
N LEU A 133 -11.26 0.73 -11.11
CA LEU A 133 -12.23 0.94 -12.18
C LEU A 133 -12.61 -0.43 -12.72
N MET A 134 -13.89 -0.76 -12.72
CA MET A 134 -14.40 -2.03 -13.22
C MET A 134 -15.36 -1.80 -14.38
N SER A 135 -15.32 -2.67 -15.38
CA SER A 135 -16.42 -2.80 -16.34
C SER A 135 -17.62 -3.42 -15.63
N THR A 136 -18.81 -2.88 -15.88
CA THR A 136 -20.05 -3.33 -15.23
C THR A 136 -21.17 -3.56 -16.25
N SER A 137 -22.19 -4.33 -15.89
CA SER A 137 -23.44 -4.41 -16.67
C SER A 137 -24.30 -3.14 -16.49
N GLU A 138 -25.47 -3.09 -17.13
CA GLU A 138 -26.49 -2.06 -16.89
C GLU A 138 -27.08 -2.14 -15.48
N GLU A 139 -27.17 -3.35 -14.94
CA GLU A 139 -27.63 -3.65 -13.58
C GLU A 139 -26.55 -3.39 -12.52
N GLY A 140 -25.31 -3.11 -12.94
CA GLY A 140 -24.18 -2.79 -12.06
C GLY A 140 -23.32 -3.99 -11.65
N ASP A 141 -23.55 -5.17 -12.24
CA ASP A 141 -22.76 -6.36 -11.94
C ASP A 141 -21.34 -6.20 -12.49
N ILE A 142 -20.34 -6.55 -11.67
CA ILE A 142 -18.93 -6.49 -12.06
C ILE A 142 -18.66 -7.58 -13.12
N LEU A 143 -18.13 -7.15 -14.27
CA LEU A 143 -17.72 -8.03 -15.36
C LEU A 143 -16.24 -8.41 -15.22
N ASN A 144 -15.64 -8.94 -16.28
CA ASN A 144 -14.33 -9.59 -16.23
C ASN A 144 -13.14 -8.62 -16.40
N THR A 145 -13.39 -7.32 -16.53
CA THR A 145 -12.36 -6.31 -16.82
C THR A 145 -12.30 -5.28 -15.71
N GLY A 146 -11.11 -5.00 -15.21
CA GLY A 146 -10.88 -3.94 -14.24
C GLY A 146 -9.41 -3.55 -14.13
N LEU A 147 -9.15 -2.36 -13.60
CA LEU A 147 -7.80 -1.84 -13.36
C LEU A 147 -7.74 -1.07 -12.05
N ALA A 148 -6.56 -1.08 -11.42
CA ALA A 148 -6.27 -0.27 -10.25
C ALA A 148 -6.11 1.20 -10.66
N CYS A 149 -6.67 2.11 -9.87
CA CYS A 149 -6.60 3.54 -10.10
C CYS A 149 -5.47 4.18 -9.30
N ASP A 150 -5.05 5.35 -9.76
CA ASP A 150 -4.13 6.20 -9.01
C ASP A 150 -4.88 7.04 -7.98
N ILE A 151 -4.27 7.22 -6.81
CA ILE A 151 -4.72 8.15 -5.79
C ILE A 151 -3.58 9.12 -5.46
N ILE A 152 -3.94 10.40 -5.40
CA ILE A 152 -3.08 11.51 -4.99
C ILE A 152 -3.71 12.13 -3.75
N ASP A 153 -2.96 12.15 -2.66
CA ASP A 153 -3.30 12.86 -1.42
C ASP A 153 -2.82 14.31 -1.52
N HIS A 154 -3.73 15.28 -1.32
CA HIS A 154 -3.42 16.70 -1.35
C HIS A 154 -2.99 17.26 0.02
N GLY A 155 -2.94 16.41 1.05
CA GLY A 155 -2.49 16.76 2.39
C GLY A 155 -3.45 17.65 3.17
N ASN A 156 -4.66 17.86 2.66
CA ASN A 156 -5.65 18.79 3.22
C ASN A 156 -7.03 18.17 3.45
N GLY A 157 -7.14 16.84 3.36
CA GLY A 157 -8.39 16.08 3.46
C GLY A 157 -9.13 15.89 2.13
N PHE A 158 -8.59 16.41 1.03
CA PHE A 158 -9.00 16.04 -0.32
C PHE A 158 -8.00 15.06 -0.95
N TYR A 159 -8.54 14.16 -1.76
CA TYR A 159 -7.76 13.24 -2.58
C TYR A 159 -8.31 13.26 -4.01
N THR A 160 -7.44 12.98 -4.99
CA THR A 160 -7.84 12.76 -6.38
C THR A 160 -7.63 11.31 -6.74
N ALA A 161 -8.70 10.65 -7.19
CA ALA A 161 -8.63 9.34 -7.82
C ALA A 161 -8.70 9.49 -9.34
N SER A 162 -7.85 8.78 -10.08
CA SER A 162 -7.85 8.82 -11.54
C SER A 162 -7.52 7.48 -12.18
N ALA A 163 -8.15 7.21 -13.32
CA ALA A 163 -7.88 6.02 -14.11
C ALA A 163 -8.09 6.28 -15.62
N PRO A 164 -7.27 5.67 -16.48
CA PRO A 164 -7.52 5.68 -17.91
C PRO A 164 -8.73 4.79 -18.24
N LEU A 165 -9.51 5.19 -19.25
CA LEU A 165 -10.65 4.44 -19.75
C LEU A 165 -10.22 3.60 -20.94
N LEU A 166 -10.06 2.30 -20.72
CA LEU A 166 -9.43 1.38 -21.67
C LEU A 166 -10.43 0.54 -22.48
N TRP A 167 -11.72 0.65 -22.19
CA TRP A 167 -12.77 -0.13 -22.85
C TRP A 167 -14.06 0.70 -23.01
N PRO A 168 -14.87 0.42 -24.05
CA PRO A 168 -16.21 0.97 -24.17
C PRO A 168 -17.19 0.24 -23.24
N GLY A 169 -18.36 0.87 -23.01
CA GLY A 169 -19.44 0.37 -22.18
C GLY A 169 -19.47 0.97 -20.78
N ASN A 170 -20.31 0.39 -19.91
CA ASN A 170 -20.49 0.90 -18.55
C ASN A 170 -19.22 0.61 -17.74
N SER A 171 -18.79 1.63 -17.03
CA SER A 171 -17.68 1.52 -16.10
C SER A 171 -18.08 2.14 -14.77
N THR A 172 -17.64 1.51 -13.69
CA THR A 172 -17.92 1.93 -12.33
C THR A 172 -16.62 2.14 -11.58
N LEU A 173 -16.46 3.32 -10.97
CA LEU A 173 -15.33 3.65 -10.13
C LEU A 173 -15.61 3.27 -8.68
N PHE A 174 -14.90 2.28 -8.16
CA PHE A 174 -14.98 1.87 -6.76
C PHE A 174 -13.84 2.49 -5.97
N VAL A 175 -14.14 3.01 -4.78
CA VAL A 175 -13.16 3.51 -3.83
C VAL A 175 -13.47 2.96 -2.45
N ASP A 176 -12.47 2.37 -1.82
CA ASP A 176 -12.55 1.82 -0.47
C ASP A 176 -11.62 2.62 0.44
N LEU A 177 -12.11 3.01 1.62
CA LEU A 177 -11.26 3.42 2.73
C LEU A 177 -10.66 2.15 3.34
N VAL A 178 -9.39 1.89 3.08
CA VAL A 178 -8.70 0.72 3.64
C VAL A 178 -8.29 1.00 5.09
N HIS A 179 -7.61 2.12 5.32
CA HIS A 179 -7.23 2.60 6.64
C HIS A 179 -7.42 4.11 6.74
N SER A 180 -8.01 4.58 7.84
CA SER A 180 -7.95 6.00 8.17
C SER A 180 -6.51 6.41 8.50
N SER A 181 -6.21 7.71 8.37
CA SER A 181 -4.95 8.30 8.80
C SER A 181 -4.58 7.92 10.23
N GLU A 182 -5.58 7.84 11.12
CA GLU A 182 -5.43 7.38 12.48
C GLU A 182 -4.99 5.91 12.58
N ALA A 183 -5.59 5.03 11.78
CA ALA A 183 -5.20 3.63 11.70
C ALA A 183 -3.78 3.47 11.10
N VAL A 184 -3.40 4.31 10.12
CA VAL A 184 -2.04 4.35 9.57
C VAL A 184 -1.03 4.75 10.64
N VAL A 185 -1.33 5.76 11.46
CA VAL A 185 -0.45 6.17 12.59
C VAL A 185 -0.31 5.05 13.61
N ALA A 186 -1.41 4.34 13.92
CA ALA A 186 -1.37 3.18 14.82
C ALA A 186 -0.46 2.07 14.25
N LEU A 187 -0.58 1.74 12.97
CA LEU A 187 0.31 0.75 12.32
C LEU A 187 1.78 1.21 12.31
N ALA A 188 2.03 2.50 12.08
CA ALA A 188 3.38 3.06 12.11
C ALA A 188 4.01 3.01 13.51
N LEU A 189 3.22 3.19 14.58
CA LEU A 189 3.70 2.98 15.95
C LEU A 189 4.12 1.53 16.14
N GLU A 190 3.21 0.59 15.88
CA GLU A 190 3.48 -0.83 16.12
C GLU A 190 4.68 -1.35 15.35
N SER A 191 4.76 -1.05 14.07
CA SER A 191 5.87 -1.49 13.21
C SER A 191 7.15 -0.68 13.50
N ALA A 192 7.12 0.64 13.34
CA ALA A 192 8.32 1.45 13.26
C ALA A 192 8.83 2.00 14.59
N ALA A 193 7.99 2.10 15.63
CA ALA A 193 8.47 2.45 16.97
C ALA A 193 9.02 1.24 17.73
N SER A 194 8.97 0.04 17.13
CA SER A 194 9.15 -1.24 17.83
C SER A 194 8.26 -1.31 19.08
N SER A 195 7.05 -0.73 19.00
CA SER A 195 6.10 -0.71 20.12
C SER A 195 5.23 -1.96 20.18
N ALA A 196 5.22 -2.77 19.10
CA ALA A 196 4.61 -4.09 19.07
C ALA A 196 5.36 -5.04 19.98
N LYS A 197 5.08 -4.93 21.28
CA LYS A 197 5.46 -5.94 22.27
C LYS A 197 4.85 -7.26 21.79
N ASP A 198 5.67 -8.30 21.73
CA ASP A 198 5.27 -9.67 21.37
C ASP A 198 5.16 -9.96 19.86
N ILE A 199 5.53 -9.04 18.95
CA ILE A 199 5.64 -9.33 17.51
C ILE A 199 7.09 -9.12 17.06
N HIS A 200 7.71 -10.18 16.55
CA HIS A 200 9.09 -10.18 16.05
C HIS A 200 9.10 -10.54 14.58
N PHE A 201 9.75 -9.74 13.74
CA PHE A 201 10.03 -10.15 12.36
C PHE A 201 11.43 -10.73 12.33
N VAL A 202 11.53 -12.02 12.09
CA VAL A 202 12.79 -12.76 12.16
C VAL A 202 13.18 -13.17 10.74
N SER A 203 14.40 -12.81 10.34
CA SER A 203 15.00 -13.23 9.09
C SER A 203 16.09 -14.26 9.33
N THR A 204 16.17 -15.24 8.45
CA THR A 204 17.22 -16.27 8.47
C THR A 204 18.26 -15.98 7.40
N TYR A 205 19.53 -16.00 7.79
CA TYR A 205 20.66 -15.88 6.87
C TYR A 205 21.08 -17.25 6.30
N PRO A 206 21.92 -17.29 5.23
CA PRO A 206 22.33 -18.55 4.62
C PRO A 206 23.10 -19.48 5.57
N SER A 207 23.71 -18.92 6.63
CA SER A 207 24.34 -19.67 7.72
C SER A 207 23.36 -20.39 8.64
N GLY A 208 22.05 -20.12 8.52
CA GLY A 208 21.03 -20.52 9.48
C GLY A 208 20.93 -19.59 10.69
N GLU A 209 21.75 -18.54 10.77
CA GLU A 209 21.64 -17.54 11.84
C GLU A 209 20.34 -16.74 11.68
N GLU A 210 19.61 -16.59 12.77
CA GLU A 210 18.38 -15.81 12.81
C GLU A 210 18.62 -14.46 13.46
N VAL A 211 18.07 -13.41 12.84
CA VAL A 211 18.19 -12.04 13.29
C VAL A 211 16.85 -11.33 13.27
N ASP A 212 16.66 -10.42 14.22
CA ASP A 212 15.50 -9.53 14.17
C ASP A 212 15.67 -8.51 13.07
N CYS A 213 14.55 -8.25 12.40
CA CYS A 213 14.38 -7.25 11.37
C CYS A 213 13.15 -6.40 11.67
N ASN A 214 13.19 -5.14 11.28
CA ASN A 214 12.03 -4.26 11.33
C ASN A 214 12.34 -2.96 10.57
N VAL A 215 11.31 -2.25 10.12
CA VAL A 215 11.44 -0.90 9.54
C VAL A 215 11.94 0.13 10.58
N GLY A 216 11.71 -0.16 11.85
CA GLY A 216 11.97 0.71 12.99
C GLY A 216 13.21 0.38 13.84
N LEU A 217 14.02 -0.61 13.44
CA LEU A 217 15.11 -1.09 14.30
C LEU A 217 16.06 0.03 14.70
N LYS A 218 16.42 0.02 15.99
CA LYS A 218 17.41 0.93 16.54
C LYS A 218 18.81 0.32 16.40
N PRO A 219 19.81 1.08 15.96
CA PRO A 219 21.18 0.60 15.93
C PRO A 219 21.64 0.15 17.32
N ASN A 220 22.25 -1.04 17.40
CA ASN A 220 22.87 -1.55 18.60
C ASN A 220 24.41 -1.46 18.44
N PRO A 221 25.16 -0.91 19.42
CA PRO A 221 26.62 -0.87 19.36
C PRO A 221 27.29 -2.23 19.15
N SER A 222 26.68 -3.31 19.64
CA SER A 222 27.21 -4.69 19.51
C SER A 222 26.72 -5.40 18.25
N ARG A 223 25.68 -4.88 17.57
CA ARG A 223 25.10 -5.45 16.35
C ARG A 223 24.68 -4.31 15.41
N PRO A 224 25.53 -3.91 14.44
CA PRO A 224 25.14 -2.90 13.45
C PRO A 224 23.91 -3.36 12.64
N LEU A 225 23.25 -2.41 11.98
CA LEU A 225 22.10 -2.71 11.12
C LEU A 225 22.53 -2.89 9.66
N CYS A 226 21.99 -3.92 9.05
CA CYS A 226 22.02 -4.18 7.62
C CYS A 226 20.83 -3.51 6.95
N ASN A 227 21.09 -2.75 5.89
CA ASN A 227 20.03 -2.15 5.07
C ASN A 227 19.67 -3.09 3.93
N LEU A 228 18.51 -3.75 4.05
CA LEU A 228 17.95 -4.66 3.04
C LEU A 228 16.74 -4.04 2.32
N SER A 229 16.61 -2.71 2.40
CA SER A 229 15.55 -1.95 1.75
C SER A 229 15.64 -2.05 0.23
N HIS A 230 14.48 -2.04 -0.43
CA HIS A 230 14.37 -1.95 -1.89
C HIS A 230 13.58 -0.68 -2.25
N PRO A 231 14.24 0.50 -2.31
CA PRO A 231 13.57 1.77 -2.56
C PRO A 231 12.76 1.81 -3.84
N GLU A 232 13.25 1.16 -4.89
CA GLU A 232 12.58 1.07 -6.20
C GLU A 232 11.27 0.29 -6.14
N LYS A 233 11.07 -0.52 -5.10
CA LYS A 233 9.84 -1.26 -4.81
C LYS A 233 9.05 -0.65 -3.66
N GLY A 234 9.47 0.51 -3.16
CA GLY A 234 8.82 1.18 -2.04
C GLY A 234 8.88 0.38 -0.74
N SER A 235 9.95 -0.38 -0.49
CA SER A 235 10.13 -1.13 0.75
C SER A 235 11.37 -0.67 1.52
N SER A 236 11.17 -0.41 2.82
CA SER A 236 12.26 -0.25 3.79
C SER A 236 12.36 -1.52 4.64
N TRP A 237 13.54 -2.07 4.84
CA TRP A 237 13.75 -3.23 5.71
C TRP A 237 15.15 -3.22 6.29
N PHE A 238 15.25 -3.27 7.62
CA PHE A 238 16.53 -3.27 8.34
C PHE A 238 16.60 -4.51 9.22
N CYS A 239 17.77 -5.11 9.30
CA CYS A 239 18.05 -6.29 10.10
C CYS A 239 19.30 -6.08 10.94
N TYR A 240 19.44 -6.76 12.08
CA TYR A 240 20.75 -6.83 12.73
C TYR A 240 21.74 -7.65 11.89
N SER A 241 23.01 -7.27 11.93
CA SER A 241 24.08 -8.07 11.35
C SER A 241 24.19 -9.45 12.00
N ASP A 242 24.81 -10.38 11.27
CA ASP A 242 25.21 -11.66 11.84
C ASP A 242 26.20 -11.49 13.01
N SER A 243 26.48 -12.58 13.71
CA SER A 243 27.39 -12.63 14.86
C SER A 243 28.83 -12.18 14.55
N ALA A 244 29.23 -12.20 13.28
CA ALA A 244 30.52 -11.71 12.78
C ALA A 244 30.48 -10.25 12.27
N GLY A 245 29.30 -9.60 12.30
CA GLY A 245 29.11 -8.23 11.84
C GLY A 245 28.81 -8.06 10.35
N ASN A 246 28.56 -9.15 9.61
CA ASN A 246 28.27 -9.11 8.18
C ASN A 246 26.77 -8.93 7.89
N CYS A 247 26.50 -8.51 6.66
CA CYS A 247 25.15 -8.30 6.12
C CYS A 247 24.90 -9.19 4.89
N PRO A 248 24.72 -10.52 5.09
CA PRO A 248 24.39 -11.41 3.99
C PRO A 248 22.94 -11.21 3.51
N ASP A 249 22.65 -11.68 2.29
CA ASP A 249 21.29 -11.70 1.77
C ASP A 249 20.43 -12.70 2.55
N VAL A 250 19.18 -12.34 2.82
CA VAL A 250 18.24 -13.14 3.61
C VAL A 250 17.64 -14.27 2.77
N THR A 251 17.54 -15.47 3.35
CA THR A 251 16.92 -16.64 2.69
C THR A 251 15.42 -16.73 2.95
N TYR A 252 15.00 -16.43 4.18
CA TYR A 252 13.61 -16.52 4.62
C TYR A 252 13.31 -15.45 5.68
N THR A 253 12.06 -15.02 5.76
CA THR A 253 11.58 -14.12 6.79
C THR A 253 10.20 -14.55 7.25
N GLU A 254 10.00 -14.54 8.56
CA GLU A 254 8.73 -14.85 9.19
C GLU A 254 8.37 -13.85 10.29
N THR A 255 7.12 -13.87 10.69
CA THR A 255 6.64 -13.16 11.86
C THR A 255 6.41 -14.16 13.00
N ARG A 256 7.09 -13.94 14.13
CA ARG A 256 6.94 -14.70 15.36
C ARG A 256 6.16 -13.90 16.39
N TYR A 257 5.43 -14.62 17.24
CA TYR A 257 4.59 -14.03 18.27
C TYR A 257 4.92 -14.64 19.62
N ASP A 258 5.19 -13.81 20.63
CA ASP A 258 5.40 -14.31 22.00
C ASP A 258 4.06 -14.75 22.63
N ASN A 259 2.97 -14.08 22.25
CA ASN A 259 1.60 -14.38 22.69
C ASN A 259 0.62 -14.32 21.50
N ARG A 260 -0.56 -14.97 21.62
CA ARG A 260 -1.64 -14.90 20.59
C ARG A 260 -2.41 -13.58 20.61
N VAL A 261 -1.73 -12.44 20.66
CA VAL A 261 -2.39 -11.12 20.64
C VAL A 261 -2.25 -10.52 19.25
N SER A 262 -3.36 -10.47 18.53
CA SER A 262 -3.47 -9.70 17.29
C SER A 262 -3.63 -8.23 17.65
N PHE A 263 -2.70 -7.36 17.25
CA PHE A 263 -2.88 -5.91 17.36
C PHE A 263 -4.13 -5.44 16.58
N VAL A 264 -4.38 -6.08 15.43
CA VAL A 264 -5.61 -5.93 14.65
C VAL A 264 -6.78 -6.52 15.44
N GLY A 265 -7.72 -5.68 15.86
CA GLY A 265 -8.92 -6.07 16.63
C GLY A 265 -8.90 -5.66 18.11
N THR A 266 -7.82 -5.10 18.64
CA THR A 266 -7.80 -4.49 20.00
C THR A 266 -8.24 -3.04 20.01
N THR A 267 -8.37 -2.43 18.83
CA THR A 267 -8.80 -1.05 18.64
C THR A 267 -9.95 -1.00 17.62
N PRO A 268 -10.94 -0.12 17.83
CA PRO A 268 -12.03 0.08 16.87
C PRO A 268 -11.56 0.57 15.49
N LEU A 269 -10.31 1.03 15.38
CA LEU A 269 -9.69 1.46 14.11
C LEU A 269 -9.59 0.33 13.07
N PHE A 270 -9.58 -0.93 13.49
CA PHE A 270 -9.47 -2.09 12.60
C PHE A 270 -10.69 -3.01 12.67
N ASP A 271 -11.82 -2.50 13.12
CA ASP A 271 -13.08 -3.26 13.12
C ASP A 271 -13.51 -3.56 11.68
N PRO A 272 -13.64 -4.85 11.29
CA PRO A 272 -14.07 -5.24 9.96
C PRO A 272 -15.44 -4.63 9.63
N ALA A 273 -15.64 -4.22 8.37
CA ALA A 273 -16.87 -3.60 7.85
C ALA A 273 -17.22 -2.21 8.43
N THR A 274 -16.66 -1.79 9.57
CA THR A 274 -16.90 -0.46 10.14
C THR A 274 -15.78 0.53 9.82
N ASN A 275 -14.52 0.12 10.03
CA ASN A 275 -13.35 1.01 9.91
C ASN A 275 -12.17 0.39 9.13
N PHE A 276 -12.29 -0.86 8.68
CA PHE A 276 -11.28 -1.54 7.86
C PHE A 276 -11.86 -2.00 6.52
N LYS A 277 -11.25 -1.54 5.42
CA LYS A 277 -11.62 -1.88 4.03
C LYS A 277 -13.11 -1.68 3.78
N VAL A 278 -13.57 -0.44 3.95
CA VAL A 278 -14.98 -0.06 3.83
C VAL A 278 -15.21 0.75 2.56
N PRO A 279 -16.14 0.36 1.68
CA PRO A 279 -16.46 1.14 0.48
C PRO A 279 -17.05 2.51 0.86
N ILE A 280 -16.65 3.55 0.14
CA ILE A 280 -17.26 4.88 0.30
C ILE A 280 -18.59 4.97 -0.44
N GLN A 281 -19.48 5.87 -0.02
CA GLN A 281 -20.77 6.10 -0.69
C GLN A 281 -20.59 6.44 -2.18
N MET A 282 -21.23 5.67 -3.05
CA MET A 282 -20.95 5.60 -4.50
C MET A 282 -21.92 6.41 -5.38
N GLN A 283 -22.42 7.56 -4.93
CA GLN A 283 -23.38 8.31 -5.75
C GLN A 283 -22.75 8.82 -7.06
N GLY A 284 -23.29 8.37 -8.21
CA GLY A 284 -22.90 8.86 -9.54
C GLY A 284 -21.53 8.38 -10.03
N ASN A 285 -21.07 7.22 -9.57
CA ASN A 285 -19.77 6.65 -9.96
C ASN A 285 -19.82 5.73 -11.21
N VAL A 286 -21.01 5.54 -11.77
CA VAL A 286 -21.23 4.80 -13.02
C VAL A 286 -21.24 5.78 -14.18
N PHE A 287 -20.48 5.48 -15.22
CA PHE A 287 -20.45 6.29 -16.43
C PHE A 287 -20.28 5.41 -17.68
N GLN A 288 -20.82 5.91 -18.78
CA GLN A 288 -20.76 5.28 -20.10
C GLN A 288 -19.51 5.74 -20.84
N VAL A 289 -18.73 4.78 -21.33
CA VAL A 289 -17.58 5.03 -22.18
C VAL A 289 -17.95 4.67 -23.62
N LYS A 290 -17.97 5.65 -24.50
CA LYS A 290 -18.19 5.41 -25.94
C LYS A 290 -16.90 4.90 -26.56
N ASP A 291 -17.04 4.09 -27.61
CA ASP A 291 -15.88 3.71 -28.40
C ASP A 291 -15.27 4.95 -29.09
N SER A 292 -13.97 4.93 -29.30
CA SER A 292 -13.25 5.98 -30.01
C SER A 292 -12.95 5.52 -31.44
N THR A 293 -12.96 6.44 -32.40
CA THR A 293 -12.48 6.12 -33.78
C THR A 293 -11.03 5.62 -33.75
N TYR A 294 -10.24 6.09 -32.79
CA TYR A 294 -8.87 5.64 -32.51
C TYR A 294 -8.77 4.14 -32.20
N THR A 295 -9.74 3.55 -31.48
CA THR A 295 -9.77 2.09 -31.23
C THR A 295 -9.89 1.32 -32.54
N SER A 296 -10.75 1.77 -33.45
CA SER A 296 -10.95 1.12 -34.75
C SER A 296 -9.73 1.22 -35.67
N ASP A 297 -9.01 2.35 -35.60
CA ASP A 297 -7.78 2.56 -36.38
C ASP A 297 -6.59 1.81 -35.77
N ILE A 298 -6.47 1.72 -34.44
CA ILE A 298 -5.52 0.81 -33.79
C ILE A 298 -5.82 -0.63 -34.18
N LEU A 299 -7.05 -1.10 -34.02
CA LEU A 299 -7.41 -2.49 -34.30
C LEU A 299 -7.13 -2.87 -35.76
N LYS A 300 -7.31 -1.94 -36.71
CA LYS A 300 -6.95 -2.14 -38.12
C LYS A 300 -5.44 -2.15 -38.37
N ASN A 301 -4.66 -1.43 -37.55
CA ASN A 301 -3.21 -1.29 -37.70
C ASN A 301 -2.39 -2.19 -36.76
N LEU A 302 -3.03 -2.88 -35.82
CA LEU A 302 -2.36 -3.85 -34.97
C LEU A 302 -1.91 -5.01 -35.86
N PRO A 303 -0.62 -5.39 -35.81
CA PRO A 303 -0.17 -6.58 -36.49
C PRO A 303 -0.98 -7.78 -35.97
N ARG A 304 -1.39 -8.67 -36.87
CA ARG A 304 -1.95 -9.96 -36.45
C ARG A 304 -0.94 -10.62 -35.54
N CYS A 305 -1.36 -10.98 -34.32
CA CYS A 305 -0.58 -11.86 -33.47
C CYS A 305 -0.52 -13.23 -34.15
N GLU A 306 0.46 -13.45 -35.01
CA GLU A 306 0.82 -14.78 -35.49
C GLU A 306 1.71 -15.41 -34.42
N THR A 307 1.09 -16.05 -33.44
CA THR A 307 1.81 -16.95 -32.55
C THR A 307 2.04 -18.26 -33.31
N GLU A 308 3.27 -18.54 -33.74
CA GLU A 308 3.65 -19.87 -34.27
C GLU A 308 3.56 -20.99 -33.21
N SER A 309 3.40 -20.63 -31.94
CA SER A 309 3.21 -21.54 -30.81
C SER A 309 1.88 -21.28 -30.10
N GLY A 310 0.78 -21.66 -30.75
CA GLY A 310 -0.50 -21.78 -30.05
C GLY A 310 -0.44 -22.94 -29.07
N VAL A 311 -0.36 -22.66 -27.77
CA VAL A 311 -0.75 -23.64 -26.75
C VAL A 311 -2.28 -23.67 -26.74
N SER A 312 -2.86 -24.39 -27.71
CA SER A 312 -4.28 -24.70 -27.73
C SER A 312 -4.58 -25.62 -26.55
N GLU A 313 -5.45 -25.19 -25.63
CA GLU A 313 -6.54 -25.92 -24.95
C GLU A 313 -6.44 -27.46 -24.71
N ARG A 314 -5.25 -28.05 -24.55
CA ARG A 314 -5.03 -29.49 -24.30
C ARG A 314 -4.01 -29.80 -23.20
N SER A 315 -3.73 -28.87 -22.29
CA SER A 315 -2.75 -29.10 -21.21
C SER A 315 -3.36 -29.37 -19.83
N PHE A 316 -4.68 -29.53 -19.72
CA PHE A 316 -5.35 -29.99 -18.50
C PHE A 316 -5.80 -31.44 -18.62
N GLU A 317 -4.86 -32.36 -18.82
CA GLU A 317 -5.03 -33.76 -18.43
C GLU A 317 -3.63 -34.39 -18.27
N ASN A 318 -3.38 -34.93 -17.08
CA ASN A 318 -2.17 -35.63 -16.61
C ASN A 318 -0.98 -34.76 -16.15
N LYS A 319 -0.98 -34.41 -14.86
CA LYS A 319 -0.03 -34.93 -13.85
C LYS A 319 -0.44 -34.53 -12.44
#